data_AF-A0A839NEV5-F1
#
_entry.id   AF-A0A839NEV5-F1
#
_cell.length_a   1.000
_cell.length_b   1.000
_cell.length_c   1.000
_cell.angle_alpha   90.00
_cell.angle_beta   90.00
_cell.angle_gamma   90.00
#
_symmetry.space_group_name_H-M   'P 1'
#
loop_
_entity.id
_entity.type
_entity.pdbx_description
1 polymer ?
#
loop_
_entity_poly.entity_id
_entity_poly.type
_entity_poly.pdbx_seq_one_letter_code
_entity_poly.pdbx_strand_id
1 'polypeptide(L)'
;MRTLIGGALRAVVVMVLAVALLRAAIWLLDGDDPAANADIGVGVVPLVVAAVVAFVWAFVDARRQTSAAAQRLWAVAAVVCGVAAAVRAMDSVGDAVLLGVVGLGIVGAPAYLGSVIGGAHRAALPPAAGPAH
;
A
#
# COMPACT_ATOMS: atom_id res chain seq x y z
N MET A 1 7.65 20.92 -5.68
CA MET A 1 8.67 19.87 -5.98
C MET A 1 9.10 19.07 -4.75
N ARG A 2 9.52 19.70 -3.63
CA ARG A 2 9.94 18.97 -2.40
C ARG A 2 8.89 17.99 -1.84
N THR A 3 7.59 18.30 -1.98
CA THR A 3 6.48 17.46 -1.51
C THR A 3 6.22 16.22 -2.38
N LEU A 4 6.46 16.30 -3.70
CA LEU A 4 6.29 15.19 -4.64
C LEU A 4 7.41 14.16 -4.49
N ILE A 5 8.65 14.62 -4.32
CA ILE A 5 9.81 13.73 -4.11
C ILE A 5 9.67 12.97 -2.78
N GLY A 6 9.21 13.64 -1.72
CA GLY A 6 8.95 12.98 -0.44
C GLY A 6 7.82 11.94 -0.50
N GLY A 7 6.75 12.22 -1.26
CA GLY A 7 5.66 11.26 -1.49
C GLY A 7 6.11 10.05 -2.32
N ALA A 8 6.89 10.29 -3.37
CA ALA A 8 7.45 9.23 -4.20
C ALA A 8 8.40 8.32 -3.41
N LEU A 9 9.30 8.90 -2.60
CA LEU A 9 10.22 8.12 -1.76
C LEU A 9 9.48 7.22 -0.77
N ARG A 10 8.40 7.74 -0.19
CA ARG A 10 7.48 6.99 0.69
C ARG A 10 6.79 5.84 -0.06
N ALA A 11 6.22 6.12 -1.22
CA ALA A 11 5.60 5.10 -2.04
C ALA A 11 6.60 3.96 -2.36
N VAL A 12 7.84 4.29 -2.72
CA VAL A 12 8.92 3.32 -2.98
C VAL A 12 9.24 2.48 -1.74
N VAL A 13 9.37 3.09 -0.55
CA VAL A 13 9.63 2.34 0.69
C VAL A 13 8.51 1.34 0.99
N VAL A 14 7.24 1.75 0.85
CA VAL A 14 6.10 0.83 1.05
C VAL A 14 6.08 -0.27 -0.01
N MET A 15 6.44 0.05 -1.25
CA MET A 15 6.52 -0.90 -2.34
C MET A 15 7.59 -1.97 -2.07
N VAL A 16 8.78 -1.55 -1.65
CA VAL A 16 9.88 -2.47 -1.27
C VAL A 16 9.49 -3.34 -0.08
N LEU A 17 8.84 -2.76 0.94
CA LEU A 17 8.31 -3.52 2.07
C LEU A 17 7.26 -4.52 1.60
N ALA A 18 6.22 -4.10 0.88
CA ALA A 18 5.16 -4.98 0.41
C ALA A 18 5.70 -6.17 -0.42
N VAL A 19 6.67 -5.91 -1.30
CA VAL A 19 7.33 -6.97 -2.11
C VAL A 19 8.17 -7.90 -1.23
N ALA A 20 8.96 -7.37 -0.29
CA ALA A 20 9.76 -8.19 0.62
C ALA A 20 8.88 -9.08 1.52
N LEU A 21 7.71 -8.57 1.90
CA LEU A 21 6.78 -9.25 2.79
C LEU A 21 5.94 -10.30 2.07
N LEU A 22 5.50 -10.02 0.85
CA LEU A 22 4.92 -11.03 -0.03
C LEU A 22 5.91 -12.16 -0.29
N ARG A 23 7.21 -11.83 -0.45
CA ARG A 23 8.28 -12.83 -0.61
C ARG A 23 8.41 -13.74 0.60
N ALA A 24 8.27 -13.20 1.81
CA ALA A 24 8.28 -13.99 3.04
C ALA A 24 7.03 -14.88 3.15
N ALA A 25 5.86 -14.34 2.80
CA ALA A 25 4.59 -15.08 2.85
C ALA A 25 4.53 -16.26 1.86
N ILE A 26 5.05 -16.09 0.63
CA ILE A 26 5.12 -17.19 -0.36
C ILE A 26 6.07 -18.30 0.11
N TRP A 27 7.24 -17.94 0.64
CA TRP A 27 8.18 -18.93 1.20
C TRP A 27 7.57 -19.74 2.35
N LEU A 28 6.72 -19.11 3.15
CA LEU A 28 5.95 -19.76 4.23
C LEU A 28 4.85 -20.69 3.73
N LEU A 29 4.24 -20.40 2.57
CA LEU A 29 3.13 -21.18 2.00
C LEU A 29 3.61 -22.40 1.19
N ASP A 30 4.79 -22.31 0.54
CA ASP A 30 5.39 -23.40 -0.23
C ASP A 30 6.15 -24.43 0.64
N GLY A 31 6.24 -24.21 1.96
CA GLY A 31 6.86 -25.15 2.89
C GLY A 31 5.94 -26.32 3.23
N ASP A 32 6.24 -27.51 2.71
CA ASP A 32 5.53 -28.80 2.92
C ASP A 32 5.51 -29.33 4.38
N ASP A 33 5.75 -28.48 5.38
CA ASP A 33 5.86 -28.87 6.79
C ASP A 33 4.58 -28.50 7.57
N PRO A 34 3.85 -29.44 8.19
CA PRO A 34 2.66 -29.13 8.99
C PRO A 34 2.92 -28.20 10.19
N ALA A 35 4.18 -27.98 10.58
CA ALA A 35 4.57 -26.92 11.52
C ALA A 35 4.42 -25.48 10.94
N ALA A 36 4.44 -25.31 9.62
CA ALA A 36 4.33 -24.01 8.94
C ALA A 36 2.95 -23.34 9.09
N ASN A 37 1.91 -24.11 9.44
CA ASN A 37 0.58 -23.56 9.73
C ASN A 37 0.56 -22.68 11.01
N ALA A 38 1.50 -22.89 11.94
CA ALA A 38 1.68 -21.99 13.09
C ALA A 38 2.39 -20.68 12.70
N ASP A 39 3.16 -20.68 11.60
CA ASP A 39 3.86 -19.50 11.07
C ASP A 39 3.06 -18.68 10.04
N ILE A 40 1.84 -19.11 9.68
CA ILE A 40 0.91 -18.29 8.87
C ILE A 40 0.68 -16.92 9.54
N GLY A 41 0.64 -16.87 10.87
CA GLY A 41 0.57 -15.63 11.64
C GLY A 41 1.77 -14.70 11.39
N VAL A 42 2.97 -15.26 11.17
CA VAL A 42 4.22 -14.51 10.90
C VAL A 42 4.22 -13.92 9.48
N GLY A 43 3.59 -14.60 8.51
CA GLY A 43 3.43 -14.09 7.13
C GLY A 43 2.35 -13.01 6.98
N VAL A 44 1.31 -13.03 7.81
CA VAL A 44 0.19 -12.06 7.74
C VAL A 44 0.53 -10.72 8.41
N VAL A 45 1.22 -10.74 9.56
CA VAL A 45 1.66 -9.52 10.29
C VAL A 45 2.30 -8.49 9.36
N PRO A 46 3.27 -8.83 8.51
CA PRO A 46 3.88 -7.84 7.65
C PRO A 46 2.95 -7.30 6.57
N LEU A 47 2.05 -8.11 6.01
CA LEU A 47 1.03 -7.63 5.08
C LEU A 47 0.11 -6.60 5.75
N VAL A 48 -0.25 -6.83 7.01
CA VAL A 48 -0.99 -5.87 7.84
C VAL A 48 -0.18 -4.59 8.06
N VAL A 49 1.13 -4.69 8.36
CA VAL A 49 2.00 -3.51 8.49
C VAL A 49 2.05 -2.71 7.19
N ALA A 50 2.22 -3.36 6.04
CA ALA A 50 2.22 -2.69 4.74
C ALA A 50 0.89 -1.96 4.47
N ALA A 51 -0.23 -2.61 4.76
CA ALA A 51 -1.57 -2.03 4.65
C ALA A 51 -1.74 -0.79 5.55
N VAL A 52 -1.31 -0.87 6.82
CA VAL A 52 -1.38 0.26 7.77
C VAL A 52 -0.49 1.42 7.33
N VAL A 53 0.74 1.15 6.89
CA VAL A 53 1.65 2.20 6.41
C VAL A 53 1.10 2.86 5.15
N ALA A 54 0.57 2.08 4.19
CA ALA A 54 -0.07 2.59 2.99
C ALA A 54 -1.26 3.52 3.34
N PHE A 55 -2.10 3.11 4.29
CA PHE A 55 -3.19 3.94 4.80
C PHE A 55 -2.71 5.26 5.41
N VAL A 56 -1.78 5.19 6.37
CA VAL A 56 -1.31 6.36 7.14
C VAL A 56 -0.63 7.37 6.21
N TRP A 57 0.20 6.90 5.28
CA TRP A 57 0.89 7.80 4.36
C TRP A 57 -0.04 8.37 3.29
N ALA A 58 -0.97 7.58 2.75
CA ALA A 58 -2.00 8.10 1.85
C ALA A 58 -2.89 9.16 2.52
N PHE A 59 -3.21 8.97 3.81
CA PHE A 59 -3.91 9.98 4.62
C PHE A 59 -3.12 11.28 4.75
N VAL A 60 -1.84 11.19 5.12
CA VAL A 60 -0.96 12.37 5.25
C VAL A 60 -0.81 13.10 3.91
N ASP A 61 -0.69 12.37 2.80
CA ASP A 61 -0.53 12.95 1.48
C ASP A 61 -1.81 13.63 0.98
N ALA A 62 -2.98 13.03 1.23
CA ALA A 62 -4.27 13.64 0.89
C ALA A 62 -4.53 14.93 1.69
N ARG A 63 -4.12 14.97 2.96
CA ARG A 63 -4.16 16.21 3.75
C ARG A 63 -3.27 17.30 3.16
N ARG A 64 -2.07 16.95 2.68
CA ARG A 64 -1.10 17.91 2.14
C ARG A 64 -1.45 18.42 0.75
N GLN A 65 -2.03 17.60 -0.11
CA GLN A 65 -2.21 17.90 -1.54
C GLN A 65 -3.69 17.97 -1.91
N THR A 66 -4.30 16.84 -2.26
CA THR A 66 -5.74 16.58 -2.46
C THR A 66 -5.96 15.06 -2.42
N SER A 67 -7.19 14.59 -2.18
CA SER A 67 -7.52 13.16 -2.23
C SER A 67 -7.23 12.55 -3.60
N ALA A 68 -7.56 13.27 -4.68
CA ALA A 68 -7.35 12.79 -6.05
C ALA A 68 -5.86 12.65 -6.40
N ALA A 69 -5.02 13.58 -5.94
CA ALA A 69 -3.57 13.50 -6.15
C ALA A 69 -2.94 12.33 -5.37
N ALA A 70 -3.37 12.12 -4.11
CA ALA A 70 -2.95 10.98 -3.31
C ALA A 70 -3.39 9.66 -3.95
N GLN A 71 -4.66 9.54 -4.38
CA GLN A 71 -5.16 8.34 -5.05
C GLN A 71 -4.34 7.98 -6.29
N ARG A 72 -3.97 8.96 -7.14
CA ARG A 72 -3.14 8.70 -8.33
C ARG A 72 -1.75 8.19 -7.96
N LEU A 73 -1.10 8.81 -6.98
CA LEU A 73 0.23 8.39 -6.51
C LEU A 73 0.20 6.95 -6.00
N TRP A 74 -0.78 6.65 -5.15
CA TRP A 74 -0.90 5.34 -4.50
C TRP A 74 -1.48 4.26 -5.41
N ALA A 75 -2.27 4.62 -6.43
CA ALA A 75 -2.72 3.69 -7.47
C ALA A 75 -1.52 3.17 -8.28
N VAL A 76 -0.56 4.03 -8.63
CA VAL A 76 0.67 3.59 -9.31
C VAL A 76 1.45 2.63 -8.42
N ALA A 77 1.62 2.94 -7.12
CA ALA A 77 2.29 2.05 -6.18
C ALA A 77 1.59 0.68 -6.05
N ALA A 78 0.25 0.67 -5.98
CA ALA A 78 -0.54 -0.56 -5.90
C ALA A 78 -0.42 -1.41 -7.18
N VAL A 79 -0.44 -0.78 -8.36
CA VAL A 79 -0.24 -1.47 -9.64
C VAL A 79 1.16 -2.08 -9.71
N VAL A 80 2.20 -1.35 -9.32
CA VAL A 80 3.58 -1.90 -9.34
C VAL A 80 3.72 -3.06 -8.34
N CYS A 81 3.12 -2.97 -7.15
CA CYS A 81 3.06 -4.09 -6.21
C CYS A 81 2.34 -5.31 -6.80
N GLY A 82 1.18 -5.11 -7.44
CA GLY A 82 0.43 -6.19 -8.10
C GLY A 82 1.23 -6.83 -9.24
N VAL A 83 1.92 -6.04 -10.07
CA VAL A 83 2.77 -6.57 -11.14
C VAL A 83 3.96 -7.35 -10.55
N ALA A 84 4.61 -6.84 -9.50
CA ALA A 84 5.71 -7.54 -8.85
C ALA A 84 5.27 -8.88 -8.22
N ALA A 85 4.05 -8.93 -7.67
CA ALA A 85 3.42 -10.13 -7.17
C ALA A 85 3.10 -11.12 -8.30
N ALA A 86 2.57 -10.63 -9.43
CA ALA A 86 2.20 -11.45 -10.57
C ALA A 86 3.42 -12.06 -11.30
N VAL A 87 4.49 -11.30 -11.50
CA VAL A 87 5.75 -11.76 -12.13
C VAL A 87 6.38 -12.93 -11.37
N ARG A 88 6.10 -13.05 -10.07
CA ARG A 88 6.60 -14.15 -9.24
C ARG A 88 5.91 -15.48 -9.46
N ALA A 89 4.70 -15.47 -9.98
CA ALA A 89 3.91 -16.67 -10.20
C ALA A 89 3.73 -16.99 -11.69
N MET A 90 4.71 -16.62 -12.52
CA MET A 90 4.67 -16.83 -13.97
C MET A 90 4.62 -18.30 -14.40
N ASP A 91 4.85 -19.24 -13.48
CA ASP A 91 4.69 -20.67 -13.72
C ASP A 91 3.21 -21.05 -13.95
N SER A 92 2.27 -20.19 -13.54
CA SER A 92 0.83 -20.40 -13.65
C SER A 92 0.09 -19.07 -13.85
N VAL A 93 -0.68 -18.95 -14.95
CA VAL A 93 -1.48 -17.75 -15.23
C VAL A 93 -2.49 -17.49 -14.11
N GLY A 94 -3.04 -18.55 -13.51
CA GLY A 94 -3.98 -18.46 -12.39
C GLY A 94 -3.36 -17.84 -11.16
N ASP A 95 -2.15 -18.27 -10.80
CA ASP A 95 -1.44 -17.79 -9.61
C ASP A 95 -0.89 -16.39 -9.82
N ALA A 96 -0.42 -16.07 -11.03
CA ALA A 96 -0.01 -14.71 -11.41
C ALA A 96 -1.17 -13.70 -11.26
N VAL A 97 -2.37 -14.06 -11.71
CA VAL A 97 -3.56 -13.21 -11.57
C VAL A 97 -3.97 -13.10 -10.10
N LEU A 98 -4.02 -14.22 -9.38
CA LEU A 98 -4.42 -14.26 -7.98
C LEU A 98 -3.48 -13.40 -7.12
N LEU A 99 -2.17 -13.61 -7.23
CA LEU A 99 -1.17 -12.84 -6.48
C LEU A 99 -1.12 -11.38 -6.92
N GLY A 100 -1.33 -11.11 -8.21
CA GLY A 100 -1.46 -9.75 -8.72
C GLY A 100 -2.62 -8.99 -8.08
N VAL A 101 -3.80 -9.60 -8.01
CA VAL A 101 -5.00 -9.02 -7.38
C VAL A 101 -4.80 -8.85 -5.88
N VAL A 102 -4.23 -9.84 -5.20
CA VAL A 102 -3.95 -9.78 -3.76
C VAL A 102 -2.96 -8.65 -3.43
N GLY A 103 -1.84 -8.55 -4.17
CA GLY A 103 -0.85 -7.49 -4.00
C GLY A 103 -1.44 -6.09 -4.24
N LEU A 104 -2.33 -5.98 -5.22
CA LEU A 104 -3.03 -4.74 -5.53
C LEU A 104 -4.08 -4.39 -4.46
N GLY A 105 -4.76 -5.37 -3.89
CA GLY A 105 -5.74 -5.20 -2.81
C GLY A 105 -5.11 -4.77 -1.48
N ILE A 106 -3.98 -5.39 -1.10
CA ILE A 106 -3.29 -5.13 0.18
C ILE A 106 -2.79 -3.68 0.25
N VAL A 107 -2.33 -3.11 -0.85
CA VAL A 107 -1.83 -1.72 -0.88
C VAL A 107 -2.92 -0.76 -1.34
N GLY A 108 -3.68 -1.13 -2.36
CA GLY A 108 -4.66 -0.25 -3.00
C GLY A 108 -5.85 0.09 -2.12
N ALA A 109 -6.46 -0.88 -1.45
CA ALA A 109 -7.65 -0.62 -0.63
C ALA A 109 -7.34 0.27 0.59
N PRO A 110 -6.28 0.00 1.39
CA PRO A 110 -5.92 0.87 2.50
C PRO A 110 -5.49 2.26 2.05
N ALA A 111 -4.73 2.38 0.95
CA ALA A 111 -4.33 3.68 0.43
C ALA A 111 -5.51 4.50 -0.11
N TYR A 112 -6.51 3.84 -0.73
CA TYR A 112 -7.75 4.49 -1.14
C TYR A 112 -8.50 5.07 0.06
N LEU A 113 -8.71 4.25 1.10
CA LEU A 113 -9.37 4.69 2.35
C LEU A 113 -8.61 5.83 3.02
N GLY A 114 -7.28 5.71 3.15
CA GLY A 114 -6.43 6.75 3.71
C GLY A 114 -6.57 8.06 2.93
N SER A 115 -6.57 7.99 1.59
CA SER A 115 -6.72 9.16 0.73
C SER A 115 -8.07 9.86 0.88
N VAL A 116 -9.17 9.09 0.96
CA VAL A 116 -10.52 9.64 1.12
C VAL A 116 -10.69 10.29 2.49
N ILE A 117 -10.29 9.59 3.56
CA ILE A 117 -10.40 10.09 4.94
C ILE A 117 -9.52 11.32 5.14
N GLY A 118 -8.29 11.32 4.60
CA GLY A 118 -7.38 12.46 4.68
C GLY A 118 -7.92 13.69 3.95
N GLY A 119 -8.58 13.48 2.81
CA GLY A 119 -9.29 14.52 2.08
C GLY A 119 -10.47 15.11 2.84
N ALA A 120 -11.33 14.25 3.39
CA ALA A 120 -12.47 14.67 4.19
C ALA A 120 -12.03 15.47 5.43
N HIS A 121 -10.98 15.01 6.12
CA HIS A 121 -10.41 15.72 7.27
C HIS A 121 -9.89 17.12 6.89
N ARG A 122 -9.32 17.29 5.70
CA ARG A 122 -8.91 18.62 5.23
C ARG A 122 -10.11 19.52 4.96
N ALA A 123 -11.16 18.99 4.32
CA ALA A 123 -12.36 19.74 4.00
C ALA A 123 -13.14 20.18 5.25
N ALA A 124 -13.06 19.42 6.34
CA ALA A 124 -13.71 19.72 7.61
C ALA A 124 -13.01 20.81 8.45
N LEU A 125 -11.76 21.17 8.13
CA LEU A 125 -11.05 22.22 8.86
C LEU A 125 -11.54 23.59 8.36
N PRO A 126 -11.94 24.51 9.26
CA PRO A 126 -12.35 25.85 8.86
C PRO A 126 -11.22 26.54 8.08
N PRO A 127 -11.55 27.35 7.05
CA PRO A 127 -10.53 28.08 6.30
C PRO A 127 -9.70 28.88 7.29
N ALA A 128 -8.37 28.70 7.25
CA ALA A 128 -7.47 29.45 8.11
C ALA A 128 -7.82 30.93 7.96
N ALA A 129 -8.21 31.58 9.06
CA ALA A 129 -8.49 33.00 9.07
C ALA A 129 -7.28 33.68 8.43
N GLY A 130 -7.53 34.32 7.27
CA GLY A 130 -6.48 35.05 6.56
C GLY A 130 -5.85 36.08 7.50
N PRO A 131 -4.59 36.49 7.26
CA PRO A 131 -3.97 37.51 8.07
C PRO A 131 -4.89 38.72 8.14
N ALA A 132 -5.25 39.12 9.37
CA ALA A 132 -6.00 40.34 9.61
C ALA A 132 -5.12 41.50 9.14
N HIS A 133 -5.47 42.06 7.98
CA HIS A 133 -4.87 43.26 7.43
C HIS A 133 -5.54 44.49 8.05
#